data_AF-A0A8T0ILR4-F1
#
_entry.id   AF-A0A8T0ILR4-F1
#
_cell.length_a   1.000
_cell.length_b   1.000
_cell.length_c   1.000
_cell.angle_alpha   90.00
_cell.angle_beta   90.00
_cell.angle_gamma   90.00
#
_symmetry.space_group_name_H-M   'P 1'
#
loop_
_entity.id
_entity.type
_entity.pdbx_description
1 polymer ?
#
loop_
_entity_poly.entity_id
_entity_poly.type
_entity_poly.pdbx_seq_one_letter_code
_entity_poly.pdbx_strand_id
1 'polypeptide(L)'
;MCMQITTQAAFHFAMKELDRDNNERRAELDSMVKSIIDTKVIDIRKYYETAEVLRERVLYYLFLYNKFVDPLSSTTDGAVKEIKAELEVALESVFPRKGFLYWMDLPPGEKEVQLQELAEVVTGVRVFNKYEGKGGHYFQLPHEVYEQDALDLGQQIHDTLEKINEKIHAYSLCITKYHQDMGVYHTFIKRLRDEIAFNFQAGLYLEPIHKYLWIKQEAVSDMLEAGHQHLDRLLEIIGSYEVVPSDMVFPELRALGAIHIAIAQEFRYLQARIKAATPLLEMANSPFYRESPHTEKRLDAKQKNFLFLPCDPPKEDIYRYEVTRDECKAAFIKPDKVDEVLSKQPQIEYNGFCPVCFVRNNGILWKGDPYMGLVQTADKKLYCFGDEDSQTRFLKAPCKYIVDVAKLVLQMPQHVHLLNLQGTPAFLYLSIPKILETELVNESVPKDYGTQTDTHPWVCRWDNEKLGYRKLQLQKLRTHCTQTEVSHFRRENVTQTYPPKDKWTNTGISRFTNMPRHIKVLHNLRGHMHNKMHTIRSSYEHTSIYNPWKLIDPPSEPITEPKC
;
A
#
# COMPACT_ATOMS: atom_id res chain seq x y z
N MET A 1 2.25 -9.82 -5.57
CA MET A 1 2.80 -8.52 -6.06
C MET A 1 1.86 -7.36 -5.77
N CYS A 2 0.54 -7.48 -6.05
CA CYS A 2 -0.44 -6.42 -5.77
C CYS A 2 -0.40 -5.94 -4.30
N MET A 3 -0.39 -6.85 -3.32
CA MET A 3 -0.39 -6.50 -1.88
C MET A 3 0.83 -5.69 -1.45
N GLN A 4 2.03 -6.08 -1.88
CA GLN A 4 3.24 -5.31 -1.57
C GLN A 4 3.16 -3.88 -2.13
N ILE A 5 2.65 -3.72 -3.36
CA ILE A 5 2.57 -2.41 -3.99
C ILE A 5 1.55 -1.53 -3.29
N THR A 6 0.37 -2.06 -3.03
CA THR A 6 -0.69 -1.33 -2.37
C THR A 6 -0.28 -0.93 -0.95
N THR A 7 0.34 -1.83 -0.18
CA THR A 7 0.78 -1.51 1.19
C THR A 7 1.86 -0.45 1.19
N GLN A 8 2.95 -0.65 0.46
CA GLN A 8 4.07 0.30 0.47
C GLN A 8 3.66 1.67 -0.05
N ALA A 9 2.81 1.71 -1.09
CA ALA A 9 2.27 2.96 -1.60
C ALA A 9 1.33 3.63 -0.58
N ALA A 10 0.38 2.89 0.01
CA ALA A 10 -0.55 3.44 0.99
C ALA A 10 0.17 4.02 2.21
N PHE A 11 1.17 3.30 2.75
CA PHE A 11 2.02 3.79 3.84
C PHE A 11 2.82 5.03 3.43
N HIS A 12 3.46 5.01 2.27
CA HIS A 12 4.24 6.15 1.79
C HIS A 12 3.35 7.39 1.60
N PHE A 13 2.19 7.26 0.95
CA PHE A 13 1.27 8.38 0.73
C PHE A 13 0.68 8.91 2.03
N ALA A 14 0.22 8.04 2.93
CA ALA A 14 -0.35 8.47 4.21
C ALA A 14 0.68 9.21 5.09
N MET A 15 1.93 8.72 5.14
CA MET A 15 2.98 9.38 5.90
C MET A 15 3.43 10.69 5.24
N LYS A 16 3.57 10.71 3.90
CA LYS A 16 3.90 11.94 3.17
C LYS A 16 2.81 13.01 3.27
N GLU A 17 1.54 12.61 3.27
CA GLU A 17 0.40 13.50 3.53
C GLU A 17 0.49 14.08 4.95
N LEU A 18 0.76 13.24 5.96
CA LEU A 18 0.95 13.69 7.33
C LEU A 18 2.13 14.67 7.49
N ASP A 19 3.26 14.38 6.83
CA ASP A 19 4.45 15.23 6.85
C ASP A 19 4.21 16.56 6.13
N ARG A 20 3.55 16.54 4.96
CA ARG A 20 3.15 17.76 4.26
C ARG A 20 2.26 18.61 5.13
N ASP A 21 1.22 18.01 5.70
CA ASP A 21 0.31 18.66 6.62
C ASP A 21 1.07 19.26 7.82
N ASN A 22 2.01 18.53 8.42
CA ASN A 22 2.85 19.04 9.51
C ASN A 22 3.71 20.24 9.09
N ASN A 23 4.29 20.20 7.89
CA ASN A 23 5.15 21.26 7.38
C ASN A 23 4.37 22.52 7.01
N GLU A 24 3.22 22.38 6.35
CA GLU A 24 2.32 23.50 6.04
C GLU A 24 1.88 24.20 7.33
N ARG A 25 1.53 23.41 8.35
CA ARG A 25 1.12 23.94 9.66
C ARG A 25 2.25 24.65 10.41
N ARG A 26 3.45 24.05 10.41
CA ARG A 26 4.64 24.69 10.99
C ARG A 26 4.95 26.00 10.27
N ALA A 27 4.86 26.03 8.95
CA ALA A 27 5.07 27.25 8.17
C ALA A 27 4.01 28.33 8.48
N GLU A 28 2.73 27.95 8.65
CA GLU A 28 1.66 28.86 9.06
C GLU A 28 1.91 29.44 10.46
N LEU A 29 2.29 28.59 11.43
CA LEU A 29 2.65 29.04 12.78
C LEU A 29 3.88 29.95 12.77
N ASP A 30 4.96 29.57 12.10
CA ASP A 30 6.19 30.36 12.01
C ASP A 30 5.96 31.72 11.34
N SER A 31 5.09 31.76 10.33
CA SER A 31 4.66 33.01 9.69
C SER A 31 3.92 33.93 10.68
N MET A 32 3.02 33.35 11.48
CA MET A 32 2.31 34.10 12.52
C MET A 32 3.22 34.56 13.65
N VAL A 33 4.17 33.73 14.09
CA VAL A 33 5.19 34.07 15.09
C VAL A 33 6.02 35.26 14.61
N LYS A 34 6.53 35.22 13.37
CA LYS A 34 7.24 36.35 12.75
C LYS A 34 6.39 37.62 12.71
N SER A 35 5.13 37.48 12.28
CA SER A 35 4.16 38.58 12.25
C SER A 35 3.93 39.21 13.63
N ILE A 36 3.93 38.42 14.70
CA ILE A 36 3.81 38.91 16.09
C ILE A 36 5.10 39.60 16.55
N ILE A 37 6.27 39.05 16.23
CA ILE A 37 7.56 39.64 16.60
C ILE A 37 7.81 40.97 15.88
N ASP A 38 7.40 41.06 14.62
CA ASP A 38 7.56 42.25 13.79
C ASP A 38 6.61 43.40 14.17
N THR A 39 5.57 43.14 14.97
CA THR A 39 4.74 44.22 15.52
C THR A 39 5.52 45.06 16.52
N LYS A 40 5.80 46.31 16.12
CA LYS A 40 6.49 47.32 16.92
C LYS A 40 5.68 48.59 16.98
N VAL A 41 5.85 49.34 18.06
CA VAL A 41 5.28 50.69 18.20
C VAL A 41 5.99 51.63 17.24
N ILE A 42 5.25 52.16 16.27
CA ILE A 42 5.75 53.19 15.34
C ILE A 42 5.54 54.60 15.92
N ASP A 43 4.45 54.79 16.68
CA ASP A 43 4.08 56.06 17.31
C ASP A 43 3.63 55.83 18.76
N ILE A 44 4.19 56.58 19.71
CA ILE A 44 3.87 56.52 21.14
C ILE A 44 2.38 56.80 21.39
N ARG A 45 1.72 57.58 20.52
CA ARG A 45 0.28 57.86 20.64
C ARG A 45 -0.60 56.65 20.31
N LYS A 46 -0.07 55.68 19.54
CA LYS A 46 -0.75 54.44 19.14
C LYS A 46 -0.32 53.23 19.98
N TYR A 47 0.31 53.47 21.13
CA TYR A 47 0.84 52.41 21.99
C TYR A 47 -0.24 51.41 22.40
N TYR A 48 -1.40 51.90 22.85
CA TYR A 48 -2.55 51.07 23.23
C TYR A 48 -3.19 50.35 22.04
N GLU A 49 -3.31 51.02 20.89
CA GLU A 49 -3.82 50.40 19.65
C GLU A 49 -2.93 49.25 19.19
N THR A 50 -1.61 49.41 19.29
CA THR A 50 -0.62 48.39 18.91
C THR A 50 -0.69 47.19 19.84
N ALA A 51 -0.88 47.40 21.15
CA ALA A 51 -1.06 46.33 22.12
C ALA A 51 -2.33 45.50 21.85
N GLU A 52 -3.44 46.13 21.45
CA GLU A 52 -4.66 45.41 21.07
C GLU A 52 -4.49 44.62 19.76
N VAL A 53 -3.84 45.18 18.75
CA VAL A 53 -3.50 44.45 17.51
C VAL A 53 -2.63 43.23 17.82
N LEU A 54 -1.67 43.39 18.73
CA LEU A 54 -0.79 42.30 19.14
C LEU A 54 -1.56 41.21 19.90
N ARG A 55 -2.50 41.59 20.78
CA ARG A 55 -3.40 40.65 21.46
C ARG A 55 -4.24 39.85 20.46
N GLU A 56 -4.82 40.51 19.46
CA GLU A 56 -5.60 39.83 18.41
C GLU A 56 -4.76 38.83 17.61
N ARG A 57 -3.50 39.17 17.30
CA ARG A 57 -2.56 38.25 16.62
C ARG A 57 -2.21 37.05 17.50
N VAL A 58 -1.98 37.26 18.80
CA VAL A 58 -1.73 36.17 19.75
C VAL A 58 -2.95 35.27 19.88
N LEU A 59 -4.16 35.82 19.96
CA LEU A 59 -5.39 35.05 19.98
C LEU A 59 -5.55 34.21 18.70
N TYR A 60 -5.22 34.77 17.54
CA TYR A 60 -5.23 34.02 16.28
C TYR A 60 -4.17 32.92 16.24
N TYR A 61 -2.97 33.17 16.77
CA TYR A 61 -1.95 32.14 16.96
C TYR A 61 -2.44 31.01 17.85
N LEU A 62 -3.04 31.31 19.01
CA LEU A 62 -3.61 30.32 19.92
C LEU A 62 -4.74 29.52 19.29
N PHE A 63 -5.55 30.16 18.45
CA PHE A 63 -6.59 29.50 17.66
C PHE A 63 -6.00 28.51 16.65
N LEU A 64 -4.99 28.93 15.87
CA LEU A 64 -4.28 28.03 14.97
C LEU A 64 -3.64 26.87 15.73
N TYR A 65 -3.00 27.17 16.87
CA TYR A 65 -2.35 26.19 17.72
C TYR A 65 -3.35 25.15 18.27
N ASN A 66 -4.49 25.58 18.80
CA ASN A 66 -5.49 24.69 19.37
C ASN A 66 -6.28 23.90 18.32
N LYS A 67 -6.35 24.38 17.08
CA LYS A 67 -6.84 23.57 15.94
C LYS A 67 -6.03 22.29 15.76
N PHE A 68 -4.78 22.24 16.23
CA PHE A 68 -3.95 21.03 16.20
C PHE A 68 -4.25 20.06 17.32
N VAL A 69 -4.68 20.59 18.46
CA VAL A 69 -5.00 19.80 19.65
C VAL A 69 -6.40 19.25 19.55
N ASP A 70 -7.33 19.97 18.92
CA ASP A 70 -8.72 19.55 18.78
C ASP A 70 -8.97 18.78 17.47
N PRO A 71 -9.26 17.46 17.56
CA PRO A 71 -9.49 16.60 16.40
C PRO A 71 -10.66 17.02 15.50
N LEU A 72 -11.66 17.75 16.02
CA LEU A 72 -12.94 18.03 15.35
C LEU A 72 -13.21 19.52 15.11
N SER A 73 -12.23 20.38 15.34
CA SER A 73 -12.32 21.85 15.24
C SER A 73 -12.82 22.42 13.89
N SER A 74 -13.03 21.59 12.86
CA SER A 74 -13.40 22.00 11.50
C SER A 74 -14.88 21.81 11.11
N THR A 75 -15.78 21.43 12.02
CA THR A 75 -17.09 20.90 11.59
C THR A 75 -18.23 21.91 11.43
N THR A 76 -18.20 23.11 12.04
CA THR A 76 -19.24 24.16 11.79
C THR A 76 -18.74 25.59 12.09
N ASP A 77 -19.22 26.60 11.34
CA ASP A 77 -18.93 28.03 11.57
C ASP A 77 -19.36 28.52 12.97
N GLY A 78 -20.37 27.87 13.57
CA GLY A 78 -20.79 28.14 14.94
C GLY A 78 -19.73 27.74 15.97
N ALA A 79 -19.14 26.55 15.82
CA ALA A 79 -18.10 26.06 16.72
C ALA A 79 -16.84 26.93 16.68
N VAL A 80 -16.47 27.50 15.53
CA VAL A 80 -15.30 28.38 15.41
C VAL A 80 -15.43 29.65 16.25
N LYS A 81 -16.63 30.22 16.35
CA LYS A 81 -16.87 31.43 17.17
C LYS A 81 -16.76 31.12 18.65
N GLU A 82 -17.36 30.00 19.08
CA GLU A 82 -17.32 29.57 20.48
C GLU A 82 -15.90 29.19 20.91
N ILE A 83 -15.14 28.49 20.07
CA ILE A 83 -13.73 28.17 20.35
C ILE A 83 -12.91 29.46 20.52
N LYS A 84 -13.13 30.48 19.69
CA LYS A 84 -12.43 31.77 19.83
C LYS A 84 -12.82 32.49 21.12
N ALA A 85 -14.09 32.45 21.51
CA ALA A 85 -14.55 33.03 22.77
C ALA A 85 -13.94 32.31 23.98
N GLU A 86 -13.89 30.97 23.97
CA GLU A 86 -13.21 30.17 25.00
C GLU A 86 -11.73 30.52 25.10
N LEU A 87 -11.04 30.62 23.97
CA LEU A 87 -9.62 30.99 23.92
C LEU A 87 -9.38 32.42 24.41
N GLU A 88 -10.29 33.36 24.13
CA GLU A 88 -10.18 34.73 24.62
C GLU A 88 -10.33 34.78 26.14
N VAL A 89 -11.31 34.05 26.70
CA VAL A 89 -11.50 33.96 28.16
C VAL A 89 -10.30 33.29 28.84
N ALA A 90 -9.77 32.21 28.25
CA ALA A 90 -8.58 31.54 28.77
C ALA A 90 -7.31 32.39 28.65
N LEU A 91 -7.20 33.19 27.58
CA LEU A 91 -6.09 34.13 27.41
C LEU A 91 -6.17 35.25 28.45
N GLU A 92 -7.35 35.85 28.67
CA GLU A 92 -7.50 36.94 29.65
C GLU A 92 -7.28 36.46 31.10
N SER A 93 -7.51 35.17 31.41
CA SER A 93 -7.24 34.62 32.74
C SER A 93 -5.75 34.39 33.01
N VAL A 94 -4.97 34.03 31.98
CA VAL A 94 -3.54 33.74 32.09
C VAL A 94 -2.69 34.99 31.83
N PHE A 95 -3.10 35.81 30.87
CA PHE A 95 -2.35 36.96 30.36
C PHE A 95 -3.28 38.16 30.09
N PRO A 96 -3.54 38.99 31.13
CA PRO A 96 -4.45 40.14 31.03
C PRO A 96 -3.99 41.17 30.00
N ARG A 97 -4.93 41.94 29.42
CA ARG A 97 -4.64 43.01 28.42
C ARG A 97 -3.46 43.93 28.76
N LYS A 98 -3.31 44.31 30.04
CA LYS A 98 -2.23 45.20 30.49
C LYS A 98 -0.84 44.55 30.36
N GLY A 99 -0.75 43.22 30.39
CA GLY A 99 0.49 42.47 30.20
C GLY A 99 1.12 42.70 28.82
N PHE A 100 0.30 42.87 27.78
CA PHE A 100 0.78 43.14 26.43
C PHE A 100 1.53 44.47 26.30
N LEU A 101 1.27 45.42 27.19
CA LEU A 101 2.00 46.70 27.22
C LEU A 101 3.48 46.51 27.57
N TYR A 102 3.80 45.53 28.43
CA TYR A 102 5.17 45.20 28.82
C TYR A 102 5.78 44.15 27.88
N TRP A 103 4.96 43.21 27.41
CA TRP A 103 5.38 42.14 26.49
C TRP A 103 5.94 42.66 25.17
N MET A 104 5.38 43.78 24.68
CA MET A 104 5.77 44.39 23.42
C MET A 104 7.24 44.83 23.39
N ASP A 105 7.84 45.12 24.54
CA ASP A 105 9.23 45.58 24.66
C ASP A 105 10.24 44.43 24.85
N LEU A 106 9.77 43.18 25.02
CA LEU A 106 10.64 42.02 25.19
C LEU A 106 11.46 41.71 23.93
N PRO A 107 12.66 41.12 24.09
CA PRO A 107 13.45 40.67 22.96
C PRO A 107 12.74 39.54 22.20
N PRO A 108 13.02 39.38 20.90
CA PRO A 108 12.27 38.46 20.03
C PRO A 108 12.36 37.00 20.51
N GLY A 109 13.52 36.54 20.99
CA GLY A 109 13.67 35.16 21.48
C GLY A 109 12.86 34.88 22.75
N GLU A 110 12.70 35.85 23.65
CA GLU A 110 11.86 35.68 24.84
C GLU A 110 10.37 35.68 24.47
N LYS A 111 9.97 36.48 23.48
CA LYS A 111 8.59 36.47 22.95
C LYS A 111 8.22 35.12 22.37
N GLU A 112 9.12 34.49 21.61
CA GLU A 112 8.88 33.15 21.02
C GLU A 112 8.65 32.09 22.11
N VAL A 113 9.54 32.05 23.11
CA VAL A 113 9.43 31.11 24.23
C VAL A 113 8.13 31.33 24.99
N GLN A 114 7.84 32.58 25.38
CA GLN A 114 6.61 32.90 26.11
C GLN A 114 5.34 32.61 25.30
N LEU A 115 5.38 32.77 23.97
CA LEU A 115 4.24 32.48 23.11
C LEU A 115 3.96 30.97 23.06
N GLN A 116 5.00 30.14 23.04
CA GLN A 116 4.85 28.69 23.15
C GLN A 116 4.31 28.27 24.52
N GLU A 117 4.88 28.83 25.60
CA GLU A 117 4.42 28.57 26.97
C GLU A 117 2.96 28.97 27.18
N LEU A 118 2.57 30.13 26.65
CA LEU A 118 1.20 30.61 26.68
C LEU A 118 0.25 29.66 25.94
N ALA A 119 0.67 29.08 24.81
CA ALA A 119 -0.13 28.08 24.11
C ALA A 119 -0.35 26.81 24.93
N GLU A 120 0.71 26.30 25.57
CA GLU A 120 0.63 25.13 26.46
C GLU A 120 -0.29 25.41 27.65
N VAL A 121 -0.12 26.56 28.33
CA VAL A 121 -0.94 26.93 29.50
C VAL A 121 -2.40 27.15 29.09
N VAL A 122 -2.68 27.86 28.00
CA VAL A 122 -4.06 28.09 27.52
C VAL A 122 -4.74 26.77 27.16
N THR A 123 -4.03 25.85 26.50
CA THR A 123 -4.56 24.50 26.26
C THR A 123 -4.83 23.75 27.58
N GLY A 124 -3.93 23.84 28.56
CA GLY A 124 -4.14 23.29 29.90
C GLY A 124 -5.37 23.85 30.62
N VAL A 125 -5.59 25.16 30.54
CA VAL A 125 -6.80 25.82 31.09
C VAL A 125 -8.07 25.26 30.46
N ARG A 126 -8.07 25.05 29.13
CA ARG A 126 -9.23 24.48 28.44
C ARG A 126 -9.50 23.04 28.86
N VAL A 127 -8.47 22.21 28.99
CA VAL A 127 -8.57 20.84 29.51
C VAL A 127 -9.15 20.85 30.94
N PHE A 128 -8.58 21.68 31.82
CA PHE A 128 -9.01 21.79 33.21
C PHE A 128 -10.48 22.26 33.31
N ASN A 129 -10.86 23.29 32.55
CA ASN A 129 -12.23 23.79 32.53
C ASN A 129 -13.23 22.77 31.98
N LYS A 130 -12.81 21.93 31.04
CA LYS A 130 -13.61 20.79 30.55
C LYS A 130 -13.80 19.73 31.63
N TYR A 131 -12.74 19.40 32.36
CA TYR A 131 -12.80 18.45 33.47
C TYR A 131 -13.76 18.93 34.59
N GLU A 132 -13.69 20.21 34.94
CA GLU A 132 -14.58 20.85 35.92
C GLU A 132 -16.03 21.05 35.42
N GLY A 133 -16.31 20.82 34.13
CA GLY A 133 -17.61 21.08 33.52
C GLY A 133 -17.99 22.57 33.43
N LYS A 134 -17.01 23.48 33.58
CA LYS A 134 -17.21 24.95 33.58
C LYS A 134 -16.92 25.58 32.22
N GLY A 135 -16.45 24.82 31.23
CA GLY A 135 -16.16 25.26 29.87
C GLY A 135 -15.67 24.11 29.00
N GLY A 136 -15.16 24.40 27.79
CA GLY A 136 -14.61 23.38 26.90
C GLY A 136 -15.66 22.46 26.26
N HIS A 137 -16.90 22.94 26.12
CA HIS A 137 -18.00 22.17 25.51
C HIS A 137 -17.73 21.84 24.05
N TYR A 138 -16.98 22.70 23.37
CA TYR A 138 -16.59 22.52 21.97
C TYR A 138 -15.16 21.99 21.80
N PHE A 139 -14.49 21.65 22.90
CA PHE A 139 -13.14 21.10 22.89
C PHE A 139 -13.22 19.58 23.05
N GLN A 140 -12.96 18.82 21.99
CA GLN A 140 -12.90 17.37 22.10
C GLN A 140 -11.51 16.93 22.58
N LEU A 141 -11.46 16.07 23.61
CA LEU A 141 -10.16 15.65 24.14
C LEU A 141 -9.60 14.57 23.19
N PRO A 142 -8.34 14.68 22.74
CA PRO A 142 -7.74 13.73 21.82
C PRO A 142 -7.88 12.25 22.23
N HIS A 143 -7.80 11.97 23.53
CA HIS A 143 -7.86 10.61 24.04
C HIS A 143 -9.23 9.96 23.87
N GLU A 144 -10.33 10.73 23.92
CA GLU A 144 -11.70 10.22 23.80
C GLU A 144 -11.91 9.49 22.47
N VAL A 145 -11.27 9.98 21.40
CA VAL A 145 -11.33 9.37 20.07
C VAL A 145 -10.19 8.37 19.86
N TYR A 146 -9.00 8.68 20.37
CA TYR A 146 -7.82 7.83 20.24
C TYR A 146 -8.05 6.41 20.74
N GLU A 147 -8.62 6.27 21.93
CA GLU A 147 -8.80 4.96 22.57
C GLU A 147 -9.70 4.06 21.73
N GLN A 148 -10.83 4.60 21.24
CA GLN A 148 -11.77 3.88 20.38
C GLN A 148 -11.12 3.46 19.06
N ASP A 149 -10.52 4.41 18.34
CA ASP A 149 -9.87 4.16 17.05
C ASP A 149 -8.72 3.15 17.16
N ALA A 150 -7.94 3.23 18.24
CA ALA A 150 -6.81 2.34 18.47
C ALA A 150 -7.28 0.91 18.81
N LEU A 151 -8.31 0.78 19.66
CA LEU A 151 -8.91 -0.51 20.00
C LEU A 151 -9.55 -1.17 18.78
N ASP A 152 -10.32 -0.42 18.00
CA ASP A 152 -11.00 -0.92 16.80
C ASP A 152 -9.99 -1.40 15.76
N LEU A 153 -8.95 -0.61 15.48
CA LEU A 153 -7.89 -1.03 14.55
C LEU A 153 -7.12 -2.24 15.10
N GLY A 154 -6.80 -2.24 16.40
CA GLY A 154 -6.09 -3.35 17.06
C GLY A 154 -6.85 -4.67 16.94
N GLN A 155 -8.15 -4.67 17.27
CA GLN A 155 -9.02 -5.84 17.18
C GLN A 155 -9.15 -6.32 15.73
N GLN A 156 -9.38 -5.40 14.78
CA GLN A 156 -9.47 -5.77 13.36
C GLN A 156 -8.21 -6.46 12.85
N ILE A 157 -7.02 -5.96 13.24
CA ILE A 157 -5.74 -6.55 12.87
C ILE A 157 -5.56 -7.91 13.56
N HIS A 158 -5.89 -8.02 14.84
CA HIS A 158 -5.79 -9.27 15.59
C HIS A 158 -6.65 -10.38 14.96
N ASP A 159 -7.94 -10.10 14.72
CA ASP A 159 -8.88 -11.04 14.11
C ASP A 159 -8.46 -11.47 12.69
N THR A 160 -7.86 -10.55 11.92
CA THR A 160 -7.33 -10.88 10.60
C THR A 160 -6.10 -11.77 10.69
N LEU A 161 -5.17 -11.50 11.61
CA LEU A 161 -3.99 -12.32 11.83
C LEU A 161 -4.35 -13.74 12.28
N GLU A 162 -5.35 -13.91 13.14
CA GLU A 162 -5.84 -15.25 13.53
C GLU A 162 -6.35 -16.03 12.31
N LYS A 163 -7.23 -15.43 11.50
CA LYS A 163 -7.75 -16.04 10.26
C LYS A 163 -6.64 -16.36 9.27
N ILE A 164 -5.64 -15.50 9.14
CA ILE A 164 -4.46 -15.70 8.29
C ILE A 164 -3.68 -16.93 8.77
N ASN A 165 -3.43 -17.05 10.08
CA ASN A 165 -2.70 -18.17 10.66
C ASN A 165 -3.44 -19.51 10.48
N GLU A 166 -4.77 -19.52 10.65
CA GLU A 166 -5.59 -20.70 10.37
C GLU A 166 -5.48 -21.16 8.91
N LYS A 167 -5.54 -20.20 7.96
CA LYS A 167 -5.39 -20.48 6.52
C LYS A 167 -4.00 -21.01 6.21
N ILE A 168 -2.95 -20.38 6.74
CA ILE A 168 -1.56 -20.83 6.54
C ILE A 168 -1.38 -22.26 7.04
N HIS A 169 -1.89 -22.57 8.24
CA HIS A 169 -1.81 -23.91 8.82
C HIS A 169 -2.54 -24.94 7.95
N ALA A 170 -3.79 -24.66 7.57
CA ALA A 170 -4.60 -25.56 6.75
C ALA A 170 -3.98 -25.84 5.37
N TYR A 171 -3.48 -24.81 4.69
CA TYR A 171 -2.84 -24.97 3.40
C TYR A 171 -1.50 -25.69 3.51
N SER A 172 -0.71 -25.42 4.55
CA SER A 172 0.56 -26.11 4.79
C SER A 172 0.35 -27.62 5.00
N LEU A 173 -0.66 -27.99 5.81
CA LEU A 173 -1.04 -29.40 6.03
C LEU A 173 -1.50 -30.09 4.74
N CYS A 174 -2.21 -29.40 3.86
CA CYS A 174 -2.62 -29.99 2.59
C CYS A 174 -1.46 -30.14 1.62
N ILE A 175 -0.52 -29.20 1.61
CA ILE A 175 0.69 -29.33 0.79
C ILE A 175 1.51 -30.52 1.27
N THR A 176 1.75 -30.70 2.58
CA THR A 176 2.51 -31.86 3.08
C THR A 176 1.89 -33.19 2.67
N LYS A 177 0.57 -33.32 2.85
CA LYS A 177 -0.19 -34.55 2.56
C LYS A 177 -0.13 -34.94 1.09
N TYR A 178 -0.20 -33.95 0.19
CA TYR A 178 -0.41 -34.23 -1.24
C TYR A 178 0.76 -33.94 -2.15
N HIS A 179 1.80 -33.27 -1.65
CA HIS A 179 2.98 -32.93 -2.45
C HIS A 179 3.71 -34.17 -2.99
N GLN A 180 3.76 -35.25 -2.21
CA GLN A 180 4.40 -36.50 -2.62
C GLN A 180 3.61 -37.21 -3.74
N ASP A 181 2.29 -37.21 -3.66
CA ASP A 181 1.42 -37.91 -4.63
C ASP A 181 1.24 -37.15 -5.94
N MET A 182 1.03 -35.83 -5.87
CA MET A 182 0.70 -35.00 -7.04
C MET A 182 1.93 -34.33 -7.66
N GLY A 183 3.03 -34.21 -6.92
CA GLY A 183 4.21 -33.47 -7.31
C GLY A 183 4.08 -31.95 -7.19
N VAL A 184 5.24 -31.29 -7.11
CA VAL A 184 5.37 -29.85 -6.82
C VAL A 184 4.77 -28.94 -7.90
N TYR A 185 4.73 -29.43 -9.14
CA TYR A 185 4.31 -28.64 -10.29
C TYR A 185 2.81 -28.71 -10.58
N HIS A 186 2.07 -29.54 -9.84
CA HIS A 186 0.64 -29.67 -9.99
C HIS A 186 -0.06 -28.33 -9.77
N THR A 187 -1.07 -28.03 -10.59
CA THR A 187 -1.78 -26.73 -10.59
C THR A 187 -2.41 -26.40 -9.24
N PHE A 188 -2.94 -27.42 -8.54
CA PHE A 188 -3.47 -27.27 -7.19
C PHE A 188 -2.40 -26.90 -6.16
N ILE A 189 -1.23 -27.54 -6.20
CA ILE A 189 -0.12 -27.25 -5.27
C ILE A 189 0.45 -25.85 -5.53
N LYS A 190 0.63 -25.46 -6.80
CA LYS A 190 1.04 -24.09 -7.16
C LYS A 190 0.06 -23.04 -6.64
N ARG A 191 -1.24 -23.30 -6.75
CA ARG A 191 -2.28 -22.41 -6.22
C ARG A 191 -2.18 -22.29 -4.70
N LEU A 192 -2.12 -23.41 -3.97
CA LEU A 192 -1.97 -23.37 -2.51
C LEU A 192 -0.69 -22.64 -2.09
N ARG A 193 0.42 -22.83 -2.80
CA ARG A 193 1.67 -22.08 -2.59
C ARG A 193 1.46 -20.57 -2.72
N ASP A 194 0.81 -20.13 -3.80
CA ASP A 194 0.59 -18.70 -4.05
C ASP A 194 -0.38 -18.10 -3.01
N GLU A 195 -1.40 -18.85 -2.58
CA GLU A 195 -2.32 -18.45 -1.50
C GLU A 195 -1.61 -18.39 -0.14
N ILE A 196 -0.73 -19.33 0.19
CA ILE A 196 0.11 -19.28 1.40
C ILE A 196 1.04 -18.07 1.37
N ALA A 197 1.72 -17.84 0.25
CA ALA A 197 2.61 -16.69 0.11
C ALA A 197 1.86 -15.36 0.29
N PHE A 198 0.64 -15.26 -0.24
CA PHE A 198 -0.24 -14.10 -0.03
C PHE A 198 -0.58 -13.90 1.45
N ASN A 199 -0.98 -14.97 2.16
CA ASN A 199 -1.30 -14.89 3.58
C ASN A 199 -0.08 -14.53 4.44
N PHE A 200 1.11 -15.07 4.13
CA PHE A 200 2.35 -14.64 4.79
C PHE A 200 2.67 -13.17 4.52
N GLN A 201 2.40 -12.66 3.32
CA GLN A 201 2.60 -11.23 3.02
C GLN A 201 1.68 -10.36 3.86
N ALA A 202 0.40 -10.74 3.97
CA ALA A 202 -0.55 -10.02 4.79
C ALA A 202 -0.09 -9.96 6.25
N GLY A 203 0.31 -11.11 6.82
CA GLY A 203 0.87 -11.17 8.18
C GLY A 203 2.10 -10.29 8.36
N LEU A 204 3.06 -10.35 7.44
CA LEU A 204 4.30 -9.56 7.49
C LEU A 204 4.04 -8.04 7.53
N TYR A 205 3.01 -7.55 6.84
CA TYR A 205 2.67 -6.12 6.84
C TYR A 205 1.78 -5.70 8.01
N LEU A 206 0.95 -6.60 8.54
CA LEU A 206 0.05 -6.33 9.67
C LEU A 206 0.76 -6.40 11.03
N GLU A 207 1.70 -7.33 11.22
CA GLU A 207 2.43 -7.53 12.48
C GLU A 207 3.15 -6.26 12.99
N PRO A 208 3.88 -5.48 12.16
CA PRO A 208 4.51 -4.24 12.61
C PRO A 208 3.50 -3.18 13.07
N ILE A 209 2.33 -3.12 12.43
CA ILE A 209 1.26 -2.18 12.80
C ILE A 209 0.69 -2.59 14.15
N HIS A 210 0.38 -3.88 14.33
CA HIS A 210 -0.12 -4.42 15.59
C HIS A 210 0.85 -4.14 16.75
N LYS A 211 2.16 -4.40 16.54
CA LYS A 211 3.19 -4.13 17.54
C LYS A 211 3.32 -2.63 17.85
N TYR A 212 3.23 -1.77 16.84
CA TYR A 212 3.24 -0.33 17.04
C TYR A 212 2.06 0.13 17.89
N LEU A 213 0.85 -0.34 17.59
CA LEU A 213 -0.36 0.03 18.34
C LEU A 213 -0.26 -0.38 19.79
N TRP A 214 0.19 -1.61 20.07
CA TRP A 214 0.39 -2.09 21.44
C TRP A 214 1.30 -1.16 22.25
N ILE A 215 2.49 -0.84 21.71
CA ILE A 215 3.47 0.03 22.39
C ILE A 215 2.90 1.44 22.61
N LYS A 216 2.15 1.97 21.63
CA LYS A 216 1.64 3.34 21.71
C LYS A 216 0.39 3.49 22.57
N GLN A 217 -0.45 2.46 22.64
CA GLN A 217 -1.58 2.44 23.57
C GLN A 217 -1.08 2.52 25.02
N GLU A 218 -0.06 1.73 25.37
CA GLU A 218 0.58 1.78 26.68
C GLU A 218 1.17 3.18 26.96
N ALA A 219 1.94 3.73 26.01
CA ALA A 219 2.51 5.08 26.16
C ALA A 219 1.46 6.19 26.31
N VAL A 220 0.32 6.10 25.61
CA VAL A 220 -0.78 7.08 25.77
C VAL A 220 -1.50 6.89 27.09
N SER A 221 -1.66 5.65 27.57
CA SER A 221 -2.19 5.36 28.90
C SER A 221 -1.33 6.01 29.99
N ASP A 222 -0.01 5.85 29.92
CA ASP A 222 0.93 6.47 30.87
C ASP A 222 0.83 8.00 30.86
N MET A 223 0.70 8.60 29.67
CA MET A 223 0.50 10.05 29.52
C MET A 223 -0.82 10.52 30.15
N LEU A 224 -1.90 9.74 30.01
CA LEU A 224 -3.19 10.05 30.63
C LEU A 224 -3.15 9.95 32.14
N GLU A 225 -2.51 8.91 32.69
CA GLU A 225 -2.30 8.78 34.13
C GLU A 225 -1.51 9.95 34.69
N ALA A 226 -0.43 10.37 34.01
CA ALA A 226 0.32 11.57 34.38
C ALA A 226 -0.57 12.83 34.32
N GLY A 227 -1.41 12.96 33.28
CA GLY A 227 -2.38 14.05 33.15
C GLY A 227 -3.38 14.11 34.30
N HIS A 228 -3.92 12.97 34.74
CA HIS A 228 -4.82 12.89 35.89
C HIS A 228 -4.12 13.31 37.19
N GLN A 229 -2.85 12.93 37.40
CA GLN A 229 -2.08 13.37 38.57
C GLN A 229 -1.91 14.90 38.60
N HIS A 230 -1.69 15.54 37.45
CA HIS A 230 -1.64 17.00 37.35
C HIS A 230 -3.00 17.66 37.62
N LEU A 231 -4.11 17.05 37.17
CA LEU A 231 -5.46 17.50 37.49
C LEU A 231 -5.74 17.44 39.00
N ASP A 232 -5.41 16.34 39.65
CA ASP A 232 -5.61 16.17 41.10
C ASP A 232 -4.82 17.21 41.91
N ARG A 233 -3.57 17.50 41.53
CA ARG A 233 -2.75 18.56 42.13
C ARG A 233 -3.36 19.94 41.91
N LEU A 234 -3.88 20.23 40.73
CA LEU A 234 -4.56 21.49 40.44
C LEU A 234 -5.78 21.68 41.35
N LEU A 235 -6.58 20.64 41.54
CA LEU A 235 -7.74 20.66 42.44
C LEU A 235 -7.31 20.87 43.89
N GLU A 236 -6.24 20.23 44.34
CA GLU A 236 -5.67 20.42 45.68
C GLU A 236 -5.19 21.87 45.90
N ILE A 237 -4.46 22.43 44.93
CA ILE A 237 -3.98 23.82 45.00
C ILE A 237 -5.16 24.80 45.02
N ILE A 238 -6.14 24.63 44.14
CA ILE A 238 -7.29 25.53 44.07
C ILE A 238 -8.17 25.42 45.33
N GLY A 239 -8.28 24.22 45.93
CA GLY A 239 -9.04 23.99 47.15
C GLY A 239 -8.35 24.47 48.44
N SER A 240 -7.01 24.52 48.45
CA SER A 240 -6.23 24.83 49.66
C SER A 240 -6.01 26.32 49.90
N TYR A 241 -6.09 27.15 48.86
CA TYR A 241 -5.77 28.58 48.93
C TYR A 241 -6.96 29.45 48.53
N GLU A 242 -7.29 30.45 49.37
CA GLU A 242 -8.32 31.45 49.07
C GLU A 242 -7.90 32.39 47.91
N VAL A 243 -6.59 32.62 47.77
CA VAL A 243 -5.96 33.30 46.63
C VAL A 243 -4.96 32.33 45.99
N VAL A 244 -5.26 31.90 44.77
CA VAL A 244 -4.48 30.89 44.06
C VAL A 244 -3.13 31.45 43.60
N PRO A 245 -1.98 30.88 44.02
CA PRO A 245 -0.67 31.36 43.61
C PRO A 245 -0.34 30.96 42.15
N SER A 246 -0.03 31.97 41.33
CA SER A 246 0.34 31.77 39.91
C SER A 246 1.53 30.84 39.71
N ASP A 247 2.49 30.89 40.64
CA ASP A 247 3.76 30.16 40.56
C ASP A 247 3.57 28.64 40.75
N MET A 248 2.45 28.22 41.33
CA MET A 248 2.10 26.82 41.53
C MET A 248 1.15 26.31 40.45
N VAL A 249 0.23 27.15 39.97
CA VAL A 249 -0.81 26.72 39.02
C VAL A 249 -0.36 26.73 37.58
N PHE A 250 0.41 27.73 37.13
CA PHE A 250 0.84 27.77 35.73
C PHE A 250 1.75 26.61 35.31
N PRO A 251 2.71 26.13 36.14
CA PRO A 251 3.50 24.95 35.79
C PRO A 251 2.65 23.68 35.60
N GLU A 252 1.66 23.48 36.47
CA GLU A 252 0.76 22.31 36.41
C GLU A 252 -0.18 22.40 35.19
N LEU A 253 -0.73 23.58 34.88
CA LEU A 253 -1.52 23.80 33.67
C LEU A 253 -0.68 23.62 32.40
N ARG A 254 0.56 24.11 32.40
CA ARG A 254 1.49 23.93 31.28
C ARG A 254 1.76 22.44 31.03
N ALA A 255 2.07 21.69 32.10
CA ALA A 255 2.31 20.25 32.00
C ALA A 255 1.08 19.52 31.45
N LEU A 256 -0.12 19.85 31.95
CA LEU A 256 -1.38 19.30 31.47
C LEU A 256 -1.61 19.59 29.98
N GLY A 257 -1.34 20.82 29.54
CA GLY A 257 -1.44 21.21 28.14
C GLY A 257 -0.46 20.46 27.25
N ALA A 258 0.81 20.38 27.66
CA ALA A 258 1.86 19.66 26.95
C ALA A 258 1.52 18.16 26.75
N ILE A 259 0.98 17.51 27.78
CA ILE A 259 0.50 16.11 27.71
C ILE A 259 -0.59 15.97 26.64
N HIS A 260 -1.60 16.85 26.66
CA HIS A 260 -2.70 16.77 25.68
C HIS A 260 -2.26 17.07 24.26
N ILE A 261 -1.27 17.95 24.08
CA ILE A 261 -0.63 18.21 22.79
C ILE A 261 0.10 16.95 22.30
N ALA A 262 0.83 16.25 23.17
CA ALA A 262 1.51 15.01 22.83
C ALA A 262 0.52 13.91 22.41
N ILE A 263 -0.59 13.76 23.13
CA ILE A 263 -1.65 12.80 22.77
C ILE A 263 -2.28 13.18 21.42
N ALA A 264 -2.54 14.47 21.16
CA ALA A 264 -3.04 14.93 19.86
C ALA A 264 -2.08 14.60 18.70
N GLN A 265 -0.77 14.69 18.92
CA GLN A 265 0.23 14.29 17.93
C GLN A 265 0.17 12.78 17.66
N GLU A 266 0.13 11.94 18.71
CA GLU A 266 -0.01 10.49 18.57
C GLU A 266 -1.31 10.09 17.88
N PHE A 267 -2.40 10.79 18.14
CA PHE A 267 -3.68 10.60 17.45
C PHE A 267 -3.58 10.82 15.94
N ARG A 268 -2.86 11.86 15.49
CA ARG A 268 -2.65 12.08 14.05
C ARG A 268 -1.80 10.99 13.41
N TYR A 269 -0.80 10.49 14.12
CA TYR A 269 -0.01 9.33 13.69
C TYR A 269 -0.85 8.05 13.62
N LEU A 270 -1.82 7.89 14.52
CA LEU A 270 -2.80 6.79 14.47
C LEU A 270 -3.71 6.92 13.24
N GLN A 271 -4.28 8.10 12.99
CA GLN A 271 -5.14 8.35 11.82
C GLN A 271 -4.41 8.07 10.49
N ALA A 272 -3.17 8.50 10.36
CA ALA A 272 -2.36 8.19 9.18
C ALA A 272 -2.13 6.69 9.00
N ARG A 273 -1.95 5.95 10.11
CA ARG A 273 -1.83 4.48 10.06
C ARG A 273 -3.14 3.78 9.76
N ILE A 274 -4.28 4.27 10.26
CA ILE A 274 -5.61 3.77 9.90
C ILE A 274 -5.78 3.91 8.38
N LYS A 275 -5.54 5.10 7.82
CA LYS A 275 -5.58 5.35 6.36
C LYS A 275 -4.65 4.41 5.57
N ALA A 276 -3.48 4.09 6.10
CA ALA A 276 -2.53 3.19 5.43
C ALA A 276 -2.92 1.69 5.55
N ALA A 277 -3.54 1.31 6.68
CA ALA A 277 -3.89 -0.07 6.99
C ALA A 277 -5.22 -0.50 6.36
N THR A 278 -6.16 0.43 6.10
CA THR A 278 -7.46 0.12 5.50
C THR A 278 -7.37 -0.69 4.20
N PRO A 279 -6.58 -0.30 3.16
CA PRO A 279 -6.50 -1.12 1.94
C PRO A 279 -5.86 -2.49 2.18
N LEU A 280 -4.96 -2.60 3.17
CA LEU A 280 -4.35 -3.88 3.53
C LEU A 280 -5.35 -4.81 4.20
N LEU A 281 -6.14 -4.29 5.14
CA LEU A 281 -7.20 -5.04 5.83
C LEU A 281 -8.29 -5.48 4.86
N GLU A 282 -8.70 -4.61 3.92
CA GLU A 282 -9.64 -4.96 2.85
C GLU A 282 -9.10 -6.10 1.98
N MET A 283 -7.83 -6.03 1.56
CA MET A 283 -7.20 -7.07 0.76
C MET A 283 -7.03 -8.39 1.52
N ALA A 284 -6.71 -8.34 2.81
CA ALA A 284 -6.54 -9.52 3.66
C ALA A 284 -7.88 -10.23 3.93
N ASN A 285 -8.94 -9.45 4.20
CA ASN A 285 -10.28 -9.98 4.44
C ASN A 285 -10.99 -10.44 3.16
N SER A 286 -10.79 -9.72 2.06
CA SER A 286 -11.42 -9.98 0.76
C SER A 286 -10.39 -10.01 -0.36
N PRO A 287 -9.68 -11.13 -0.54
CA PRO A 287 -8.69 -11.24 -1.61
C PRO A 287 -9.34 -11.17 -3.00
N PHE A 288 -8.62 -10.59 -3.96
CA PHE A 288 -9.05 -10.49 -5.37
C PHE A 288 -9.16 -11.84 -6.10
N TYR A 289 -8.78 -12.93 -5.45
CA TYR A 289 -8.89 -14.29 -5.98
C TYR A 289 -9.90 -15.09 -5.18
N ARG A 290 -10.54 -16.05 -5.86
CA ARG A 290 -11.41 -17.01 -5.17
C ARG A 290 -10.56 -17.92 -4.30
N GLU A 291 -10.76 -17.93 -3.00
CA GLU A 291 -9.95 -18.74 -2.09
C GLU A 291 -10.16 -20.25 -2.28
N SER A 292 -9.09 -21.01 -2.06
CA SER A 292 -9.19 -22.45 -1.87
C SER A 292 -9.85 -22.74 -0.52
N PRO A 293 -10.63 -23.83 -0.38
CA PRO A 293 -11.23 -24.16 0.91
C PRO A 293 -10.11 -24.32 1.93
N HIS A 294 -10.31 -23.87 3.17
CA HIS A 294 -9.33 -24.01 4.24
C HIS A 294 -9.70 -25.16 5.21
N THR A 295 -10.83 -25.85 5.00
CA THR A 295 -11.17 -27.06 5.77
C THR A 295 -10.63 -28.30 5.07
N GLU A 296 -9.93 -29.17 5.80
CA GLU A 296 -9.34 -30.40 5.28
C GLU A 296 -10.35 -31.25 4.49
N LYS A 297 -11.55 -31.51 5.04
CA LYS A 297 -12.61 -32.27 4.34
C LYS A 297 -13.00 -31.68 2.97
N ARG A 298 -12.99 -30.34 2.85
CA ARG A 298 -13.34 -29.65 1.60
C ARG A 298 -12.15 -29.62 0.64
N LEU A 299 -10.93 -29.59 1.16
CA LEU A 299 -9.70 -29.73 0.37
C LEU A 299 -9.59 -31.14 -0.21
N ASP A 300 -9.85 -32.18 0.60
CA ASP A 300 -9.93 -33.58 0.17
C ASP A 300 -11.03 -33.80 -0.89
N ALA A 301 -12.21 -33.19 -0.70
CA ALA A 301 -13.28 -33.25 -1.69
C ALA A 301 -12.91 -32.52 -2.99
N LYS A 302 -12.21 -31.39 -2.89
CA LYS A 302 -11.73 -30.67 -4.07
C LYS A 302 -10.60 -31.40 -4.78
N GLN A 303 -9.69 -32.05 -4.08
CA GLN A 303 -8.66 -32.92 -4.66
C GLN A 303 -9.30 -33.93 -5.62
N LYS A 304 -10.37 -34.61 -5.18
CA LYS A 304 -11.12 -35.57 -6.00
C LYS A 304 -11.77 -34.93 -7.24
N ASN A 305 -12.12 -33.65 -7.18
CA ASN A 305 -12.70 -32.91 -8.30
C ASN A 305 -11.66 -32.29 -9.25
N PHE A 306 -10.42 -32.08 -8.79
CA PHE A 306 -9.31 -31.56 -9.59
C PHE A 306 -8.67 -32.64 -10.51
N LEU A 307 -9.21 -33.86 -10.49
CA LEU A 307 -8.82 -35.01 -11.32
C LEU A 307 -9.21 -34.87 -12.81
N PHE A 308 -8.79 -33.81 -13.52
CA PHE A 308 -8.80 -33.82 -15.00
C PHE A 308 -7.73 -32.90 -15.60
N LEU A 309 -6.46 -33.10 -15.24
CA LEU A 309 -5.34 -32.91 -16.15
C LEU A 309 -4.26 -33.91 -15.72
N PRO A 310 -3.89 -34.90 -16.56
CA PRO A 310 -2.69 -35.68 -16.30
C PRO A 310 -1.52 -34.70 -16.28
N CYS A 311 -0.93 -34.48 -15.10
CA CYS A 311 0.50 -34.19 -15.10
C CYS A 311 1.16 -35.48 -15.57
N ASP A 312 2.07 -35.38 -16.54
CA ASP A 312 3.02 -36.45 -16.77
C ASP A 312 3.50 -36.93 -15.39
N PRO A 313 3.59 -38.26 -15.15
CA PRO A 313 4.18 -38.76 -13.91
C PRO A 313 5.47 -37.99 -13.68
N PRO A 314 5.83 -37.65 -12.42
CA PRO A 314 7.07 -36.94 -12.15
C PRO A 314 8.16 -37.65 -12.95
N LYS A 315 8.68 -36.98 -13.98
CA LYS A 315 9.82 -37.50 -14.74
C LYS A 315 10.83 -37.85 -13.66
N GLU A 316 11.21 -39.12 -13.60
CA GLU A 316 12.10 -39.75 -12.61
C GLU A 316 12.87 -38.70 -11.83
N ASP A 317 12.62 -38.58 -10.52
CA ASP A 317 13.41 -37.81 -9.56
C ASP A 317 14.43 -36.84 -10.19
N ILE A 318 13.98 -35.79 -10.90
CA ILE A 318 14.89 -34.71 -11.32
C ILE A 318 15.55 -34.08 -10.06
N TYR A 319 14.99 -34.40 -8.89
CA TYR A 319 15.43 -34.02 -7.56
C TYR A 319 16.02 -35.15 -6.71
N ARG A 320 16.64 -36.18 -7.32
CA ARG A 320 17.93 -36.61 -6.75
C ARG A 320 18.89 -35.43 -6.90
N TYR A 321 18.72 -34.43 -6.03
CA TYR A 321 19.73 -33.42 -5.76
C TYR A 321 20.91 -34.20 -5.19
N GLU A 322 21.74 -34.76 -6.06
CA GLU A 322 23.08 -35.18 -5.67
C GLU A 322 23.79 -33.90 -5.28
N VAL A 323 23.81 -33.66 -3.97
CA VAL A 323 24.48 -32.51 -3.39
C VAL A 323 25.97 -32.83 -3.42
N THR A 324 26.66 -32.43 -4.49
CA THR A 324 28.11 -32.28 -4.49
C THR A 324 28.50 -31.32 -3.37
N ARG A 325 29.51 -31.67 -2.57
CA ARG A 325 29.97 -30.80 -1.49
C ARG A 325 30.51 -29.49 -2.09
N ASP A 326 30.00 -28.37 -1.61
CA ASP A 326 30.53 -27.05 -1.98
C ASP A 326 31.80 -26.73 -1.15
N GLU A 327 32.62 -25.80 -1.64
CA GLU A 327 33.79 -25.27 -0.91
C GLU A 327 33.42 -24.42 0.31
N CYS A 328 32.17 -23.91 0.33
CA CYS A 328 31.66 -23.05 1.38
C CYS A 328 31.43 -23.82 2.69
N LYS A 329 32.06 -23.36 3.77
CA LYS A 329 31.92 -23.95 5.10
C LYS A 329 30.68 -23.40 5.82
N ALA A 330 29.93 -24.30 6.45
CA ALA A 330 28.86 -23.97 7.36
C ALA A 330 29.00 -24.80 8.65
N ALA A 331 28.68 -24.18 9.79
CA ALA A 331 28.78 -24.79 11.11
C ALA A 331 27.38 -24.95 11.70
N PHE A 332 27.12 -26.13 12.29
CA PHE A 332 25.88 -26.40 13.00
C PHE A 332 25.97 -25.92 14.45
N ILE A 333 24.97 -25.17 14.88
CA ILE A 333 24.78 -24.68 16.24
C ILE A 333 23.70 -25.55 16.89
N LYS A 334 24.09 -26.27 17.93
CA LYS A 334 23.17 -27.13 18.69
C LYS A 334 22.09 -26.30 19.41
N PRO A 335 20.89 -26.87 19.63
CA PRO A 335 19.79 -26.23 20.34
C PRO A 335 20.20 -25.53 21.65
N ASP A 336 21.02 -26.18 22.48
CA ASP A 336 21.46 -25.66 23.79
C ASP A 336 22.19 -24.31 23.72
N LYS A 337 22.74 -23.94 22.56
CA LYS A 337 23.49 -22.70 22.35
C LYS A 337 22.74 -21.66 21.53
N VAL A 338 21.50 -21.97 21.11
CA VAL A 338 20.72 -21.09 20.24
C VAL A 338 20.41 -19.76 20.94
N ASP A 339 19.98 -19.79 22.20
CA ASP A 339 19.65 -18.58 22.95
C ASP A 339 20.87 -17.67 23.16
N GLU A 340 22.03 -18.26 23.45
CA GLU A 340 23.28 -17.51 23.59
C GLU A 340 23.66 -16.81 22.28
N VAL A 341 23.46 -17.48 21.14
CA VAL A 341 23.77 -16.91 19.83
C VAL A 341 22.74 -15.85 19.43
N LEU A 342 21.45 -16.09 19.65
CA LEU A 342 20.39 -15.14 19.32
C LEU A 342 20.46 -13.87 20.18
N SER A 343 20.92 -13.98 21.44
CA SER A 343 21.18 -12.80 22.29
C SER A 343 22.28 -11.90 21.72
N LYS A 344 23.30 -12.48 21.06
CA LYS A 344 24.39 -11.75 20.41
C LYS A 344 24.01 -11.25 19.02
N GLN A 345 23.23 -12.02 18.28
CA GLN A 345 22.77 -11.71 16.93
C GLN A 345 21.32 -12.19 16.75
N PRO A 346 20.32 -11.30 16.91
CA PRO A 346 18.91 -11.69 16.87
C PRO A 346 18.38 -11.92 15.45
N GLN A 347 19.17 -11.60 14.41
CA GLN A 347 18.73 -11.67 13.03
C GLN A 347 18.98 -13.06 12.42
N ILE A 348 17.88 -13.74 12.12
CA ILE A 348 17.85 -14.96 11.31
C ILE A 348 17.56 -14.57 9.86
N GLU A 349 18.38 -15.04 8.93
CA GLU A 349 18.22 -14.79 7.51
C GLU A 349 16.90 -15.37 6.98
N TYR A 350 16.42 -14.78 5.88
CA TYR A 350 15.17 -15.20 5.23
C TYR A 350 13.95 -15.18 6.15
N ASN A 351 13.92 -14.30 7.17
CA ASN A 351 12.86 -14.23 8.19
C ASN A 351 12.56 -15.61 8.85
N GLY A 352 13.57 -16.48 8.95
CA GLY A 352 13.40 -17.82 9.53
C GLY A 352 12.75 -18.85 8.60
N PHE A 353 12.51 -18.53 7.33
CA PHE A 353 12.06 -19.53 6.35
C PHE A 353 13.20 -20.48 5.95
N CYS A 354 12.88 -21.76 5.79
CA CYS A 354 13.85 -22.78 5.40
C CYS A 354 14.27 -22.64 3.93
N PRO A 355 15.55 -22.33 3.62
CA PRO A 355 16.00 -22.12 2.24
C PRO A 355 15.96 -23.40 1.40
N VAL A 356 16.25 -24.55 2.01
CA VAL A 356 16.27 -25.85 1.30
C VAL A 356 14.86 -26.29 0.93
N CYS A 357 13.89 -26.17 1.85
CA CYS A 357 12.49 -26.48 1.54
C CYS A 357 11.95 -25.54 0.46
N PHE A 358 12.31 -24.25 0.52
CA PHE A 358 11.91 -23.27 -0.48
C PHE A 358 12.40 -23.63 -1.89
N VAL A 359 13.66 -24.07 -2.05
CA VAL A 359 14.21 -24.49 -3.35
C VAL A 359 13.64 -25.84 -3.81
N ARG A 360 13.63 -26.85 -2.93
CA ARG A 360 13.17 -28.22 -3.26
C ARG A 360 11.70 -28.24 -3.67
N ASN A 361 10.89 -27.45 -2.98
CA ASN A 361 9.44 -27.43 -3.16
C ASN A 361 9.01 -26.25 -4.04
N ASN A 362 9.86 -25.78 -4.95
CA ASN A 362 9.55 -24.78 -5.98
C ASN A 362 8.82 -23.52 -5.44
N GLY A 363 9.35 -22.95 -4.37
CA GLY A 363 8.86 -21.72 -3.74
C GLY A 363 7.80 -21.90 -2.66
N ILE A 364 7.52 -23.12 -2.21
CA ILE A 364 6.67 -23.32 -1.02
C ILE A 364 7.43 -22.85 0.21
N LEU A 365 6.83 -21.90 0.92
CA LEU A 365 7.37 -21.34 2.15
C LEU A 365 7.11 -22.27 3.33
N TRP A 366 8.18 -22.55 4.07
CA TRP A 366 8.16 -23.36 5.28
C TRP A 366 8.88 -22.61 6.38
N LYS A 367 8.16 -22.26 7.46
CA LYS A 367 8.78 -21.67 8.65
C LYS A 367 9.69 -22.73 9.29
N GLY A 368 10.93 -22.36 9.55
CA GLY A 368 11.86 -23.19 10.29
C GLY A 368 11.64 -23.04 11.80
N ASP A 369 12.05 -24.05 12.55
CA ASP A 369 12.06 -24.02 14.02
C ASP A 369 13.48 -23.73 14.53
N PRO A 370 13.73 -22.57 15.20
CA PRO A 370 15.04 -22.24 15.75
C PRO A 370 15.53 -23.27 16.78
N TYR A 371 14.62 -23.94 17.49
CA TYR A 371 14.95 -24.90 18.53
C TYR A 371 15.43 -26.26 17.98
N MET A 372 15.29 -26.51 16.67
CA MET A 372 15.94 -27.64 16.00
C MET A 372 17.45 -27.40 15.79
N GLY A 373 17.93 -26.18 16.04
CA GLY A 373 19.31 -25.76 15.88
C GLY A 373 19.53 -24.97 14.59
N LEU A 374 20.47 -24.02 14.67
CA LEU A 374 20.76 -23.07 13.59
C LEU A 374 21.98 -23.51 12.79
N VAL A 375 22.05 -23.09 11.53
CA VAL A 375 23.28 -23.23 10.74
C VAL A 375 23.88 -21.84 10.49
N GLN A 376 25.15 -21.69 10.84
CA GLN A 376 25.91 -20.48 10.60
C GLN A 376 26.85 -20.67 9.41
N THR A 377 26.78 -19.78 8.41
CA THR A 377 27.73 -19.77 7.28
C THR A 377 29.02 -19.04 7.65
N ALA A 378 30.05 -19.17 6.80
CA ALA A 378 31.32 -18.44 6.96
C ALA A 378 31.13 -16.92 7.16
N ASP A 379 30.09 -16.34 6.54
CA ASP A 379 29.75 -14.91 6.65
C ASP A 379 29.00 -14.54 7.94
N LYS A 380 28.96 -15.46 8.93
CA LYS A 380 28.24 -15.34 10.21
C LYS A 380 26.71 -15.16 10.08
N LYS A 381 26.15 -15.46 8.92
CA LYS A 381 24.70 -15.46 8.70
C LYS A 381 24.05 -16.70 9.29
N LEU A 382 22.92 -16.53 9.95
CA LEU A 382 22.20 -17.59 10.66
C LEU A 382 20.97 -18.03 9.85
N TYR A 383 20.82 -19.34 9.65
CA TYR A 383 19.72 -19.94 8.91
C TYR A 383 18.96 -20.94 9.77
N CYS A 384 17.65 -20.98 9.58
CA CYS A 384 16.71 -21.88 10.25
C CYS A 384 16.15 -22.91 9.26
N PHE A 385 15.79 -24.10 9.75
CA PHE A 385 15.31 -25.21 8.92
C PHE A 385 14.03 -25.81 9.49
N GLY A 386 13.21 -26.41 8.62
CA GLY A 386 11.99 -27.12 9.04
C GLY A 386 12.21 -28.61 9.31
N ASP A 387 13.21 -29.23 8.67
CA ASP A 387 13.52 -30.65 8.79
C ASP A 387 15.03 -30.87 8.96
N GLU A 388 15.42 -31.95 9.64
CA GLU A 388 16.83 -32.37 9.77
C GLU A 388 17.46 -32.74 8.41
N ASP A 389 16.68 -33.35 7.49
CA ASP A 389 17.13 -33.62 6.11
C ASP A 389 17.48 -32.33 5.37
N SER A 390 16.67 -31.28 5.54
CA SER A 390 16.91 -29.97 4.93
C SER A 390 18.16 -29.31 5.50
N GLN A 391 18.39 -29.43 6.80
CA GLN A 391 19.58 -28.90 7.47
C GLN A 391 20.86 -29.63 7.02
N THR A 392 20.86 -30.96 7.00
CA THR A 392 22.03 -31.75 6.57
C THR A 392 22.40 -31.51 5.11
N ARG A 393 21.42 -31.27 4.24
CA ARG A 393 21.65 -30.87 2.85
C ARG A 393 22.28 -29.49 2.75
N PHE A 394 21.80 -28.53 3.52
CA PHE A 394 22.39 -27.18 3.53
C PHE A 394 23.83 -27.20 4.05
N LEU A 395 24.14 -27.99 5.08
CA LEU A 395 25.50 -28.16 5.58
C LEU A 395 26.47 -28.74 4.53
N LYS A 396 25.96 -29.55 3.59
CA LYS A 396 26.78 -30.11 2.49
C LYS A 396 27.06 -29.09 1.39
N ALA A 397 26.12 -28.19 1.07
CA ALA A 397 26.24 -27.23 -0.02
C ALA A 397 25.51 -25.90 0.25
N PRO A 398 26.01 -25.04 1.16
CA PRO A 398 25.29 -23.84 1.57
C PRO A 398 25.23 -22.79 0.45
N CYS A 399 26.31 -22.62 -0.31
CA CYS A 399 26.41 -21.62 -1.38
C CYS A 399 25.45 -21.91 -2.54
N LYS A 400 25.34 -23.18 -2.94
CA LYS A 400 24.37 -23.62 -3.95
C LYS A 400 22.94 -23.21 -3.59
N TYR A 401 22.50 -23.51 -2.37
CA TYR A 401 21.14 -23.16 -1.93
C TYR A 401 20.92 -21.66 -1.85
N ILE A 402 21.89 -20.86 -1.39
CA ILE A 402 21.77 -19.39 -1.36
C ILE A 402 21.60 -18.84 -2.79
N VAL A 403 22.38 -19.34 -3.76
CA VAL A 403 22.28 -18.93 -5.17
C VAL A 403 20.95 -19.38 -5.77
N ASP A 404 20.50 -20.59 -5.49
CA ASP A 404 19.25 -21.12 -6.04
C ASP A 404 18.02 -20.44 -5.45
N VAL A 405 18.05 -20.04 -4.16
CA VAL A 405 17.04 -19.14 -3.57
C VAL A 405 16.99 -17.84 -4.36
N ALA A 406 18.12 -17.19 -4.62
CA ALA A 406 18.15 -15.94 -5.37
C ALA A 406 17.57 -16.09 -6.79
N LYS A 407 17.92 -17.16 -7.52
CA LYS A 407 17.34 -17.47 -8.85
C LYS A 407 15.82 -17.66 -8.78
N LEU A 408 15.33 -18.36 -7.77
CA LEU A 408 13.92 -18.67 -7.62
C LEU A 408 13.11 -17.43 -7.21
N VAL A 409 13.68 -16.55 -6.38
CA VAL A 409 13.09 -15.24 -6.03
C VAL A 409 13.02 -14.32 -7.26
N LEU A 410 14.02 -14.34 -8.15
CA LEU A 410 13.96 -13.58 -9.42
C LEU A 410 12.79 -14.02 -10.31
N GLN A 411 12.42 -15.31 -10.28
CA GLN A 411 11.25 -15.82 -10.97
C GLN A 411 9.93 -15.50 -10.24
N MET A 412 9.98 -15.33 -8.92
CA MET A 412 8.83 -15.10 -8.05
C MET A 412 9.08 -13.93 -7.09
N PRO A 413 9.08 -12.67 -7.60
CA PRO A 413 9.46 -11.47 -6.85
C PRO A 413 8.56 -11.19 -5.63
N GLN A 414 7.38 -11.81 -5.53
CA GLN A 414 6.56 -11.76 -4.32
C GLN A 414 7.30 -12.25 -3.06
N HIS A 415 8.34 -13.08 -3.18
CA HIS A 415 9.09 -13.58 -2.03
C HIS A 415 10.18 -12.63 -1.51
N VAL A 416 10.48 -11.52 -2.21
CA VAL A 416 11.57 -10.62 -1.83
C VAL A 416 11.40 -10.07 -0.41
N HIS A 417 10.22 -9.53 -0.09
CA HIS A 417 9.94 -8.99 1.25
C HIS A 417 9.74 -10.10 2.29
N LEU A 418 9.12 -11.21 1.91
CA LEU A 418 8.94 -12.37 2.78
C LEU A 418 10.27 -12.93 3.30
N LEU A 419 11.29 -12.94 2.45
CA LEU A 419 12.63 -13.42 2.76
C LEU A 419 13.59 -12.27 3.18
N ASN A 420 13.08 -11.06 3.42
CA ASN A 420 13.87 -9.89 3.82
C ASN A 420 15.04 -9.54 2.86
N LEU A 421 14.85 -9.73 1.56
CA LEU A 421 15.89 -9.54 0.54
C LEU A 421 15.92 -8.14 -0.07
N GLN A 422 15.06 -7.21 0.37
CA GLN A 422 14.93 -5.88 -0.24
C GLN A 422 16.21 -5.02 -0.20
N GLY A 423 17.13 -5.29 0.73
CA GLY A 423 18.42 -4.58 0.84
C GLY A 423 19.50 -5.10 -0.12
N THR A 424 19.26 -6.21 -0.81
CA THR A 424 20.25 -6.82 -1.71
C THR A 424 20.37 -5.99 -2.99
N PRO A 425 21.58 -5.80 -3.56
CA PRO A 425 21.76 -5.04 -4.81
C PRO A 425 20.87 -5.52 -5.95
N ALA A 426 20.62 -6.83 -6.02
CA ALA A 426 19.76 -7.46 -7.02
C ALA A 426 18.26 -7.09 -6.91
N PHE A 427 17.82 -6.52 -5.79
CA PHE A 427 16.40 -6.21 -5.54
C PHE A 427 16.17 -4.75 -5.12
N LEU A 428 17.22 -3.91 -5.15
CA LEU A 428 17.14 -2.51 -4.74
C LEU A 428 16.11 -1.72 -5.56
N TYR A 429 15.98 -2.06 -6.85
CA TYR A 429 15.01 -1.46 -7.78
C TYR A 429 13.56 -1.90 -7.56
N LEU A 430 13.30 -2.88 -6.68
CA LEU A 430 11.94 -3.33 -6.32
C LEU A 430 11.40 -2.60 -5.08
N SER A 431 12.20 -1.75 -4.44
CA SER A 431 11.76 -0.95 -3.29
C SER A 431 10.88 0.21 -3.76
N ILE A 432 9.59 0.13 -3.45
CA ILE A 432 8.59 1.09 -3.94
C ILE A 432 8.78 2.48 -3.34
N PRO A 433 9.08 2.65 -2.03
CA PRO A 433 9.39 3.97 -1.49
C PRO A 433 10.54 4.64 -2.23
N LYS A 434 11.63 3.90 -2.49
CA LYS A 434 12.76 4.43 -3.26
C LYS A 434 12.36 4.80 -4.69
N ILE A 435 11.53 4.00 -5.35
CA ILE A 435 11.02 4.33 -6.69
C ILE A 435 10.17 5.62 -6.66
N LEU A 436 9.33 5.78 -5.64
CA LEU A 436 8.47 6.95 -5.47
C LEU A 436 9.24 8.22 -5.05
N GLU A 437 10.35 8.05 -4.33
CA GLU A 437 11.29 9.12 -3.96
C GLU A 437 12.20 9.52 -5.12
N THR A 438 12.52 8.60 -6.01
CA THR A 438 13.37 8.91 -7.17
C THR A 438 12.60 9.81 -8.14
N GLU A 439 13.19 10.95 -8.49
CA GLU A 439 12.63 11.97 -9.39
C GLU A 439 12.16 11.43 -10.77
N LEU A 440 12.56 10.20 -11.13
CA LEU A 440 12.12 9.45 -12.32
C LEU A 440 10.59 9.25 -12.44
N VAL A 441 9.83 9.30 -11.34
CA VAL A 441 8.35 9.22 -11.39
C VAL A 441 7.72 10.62 -11.52
N ASN A 442 8.42 11.67 -11.06
CA ASN A 442 7.89 13.04 -11.02
C ASN A 442 8.21 13.82 -12.31
N GLU A 443 9.26 13.45 -13.03
CA GLU A 443 9.56 14.01 -14.35
C GLU A 443 9.02 13.08 -15.45
N SER A 444 8.01 13.55 -16.18
CA SER A 444 7.58 12.90 -17.43
C SER A 444 8.67 13.04 -18.48
N VAL A 445 9.64 12.12 -18.49
CA VAL A 445 10.65 12.09 -19.55
C VAL A 445 9.91 11.82 -20.87
N PRO A 446 9.92 12.75 -21.84
CA PRO A 446 9.33 12.50 -23.14
C PRO A 446 10.11 11.35 -23.79
N LYS A 447 9.48 10.19 -23.91
CA LYS A 447 10.01 9.06 -24.67
C LYS A 447 9.21 8.91 -25.94
N ASP A 448 9.88 9.03 -27.08
CA ASP A 448 9.29 8.71 -28.38
C ASP A 448 8.98 7.22 -28.41
N TYR A 449 7.69 6.89 -28.36
CA TYR A 449 7.19 5.52 -28.47
C TYR A 449 6.56 5.34 -29.85
N GLY A 450 7.21 4.56 -30.71
CA GLY A 450 6.70 4.17 -32.02
C GLY A 450 6.12 2.76 -31.99
N THR A 451 4.80 2.64 -31.96
CA THR A 451 4.11 1.36 -32.23
C THR A 451 3.78 1.27 -33.71
N GLN A 452 4.42 0.33 -34.40
CA GLN A 452 3.93 -0.12 -35.70
C GLN A 452 2.75 -1.05 -35.45
N THR A 453 1.54 -0.50 -35.45
CA THR A 453 0.33 -1.32 -35.42
C THR A 453 0.28 -2.11 -36.72
N ASP A 454 0.25 -3.43 -36.65
CA ASP A 454 -0.14 -4.24 -37.80
C ASP A 454 -1.50 -3.71 -38.27
N THR A 455 -1.55 -3.18 -39.49
CA THR A 455 -2.82 -2.81 -40.12
C THR A 455 -3.62 -4.09 -40.33
N HIS A 456 -4.49 -4.38 -39.36
CA HIS A 456 -5.55 -5.39 -39.39
C HIS A 456 -5.05 -6.84 -39.52
N PRO A 457 -4.74 -7.52 -38.40
CA PRO A 457 -4.62 -8.98 -38.39
C PRO A 457 -6.03 -9.59 -38.54
N TRP A 458 -6.53 -9.57 -39.78
CA TRP A 458 -7.80 -10.07 -40.34
C TRP A 458 -8.56 -9.00 -41.10
N VAL A 459 -8.93 -9.36 -42.32
CA VAL A 459 -9.89 -8.65 -43.18
C VAL A 459 -11.18 -8.46 -42.37
N CYS A 460 -11.36 -7.28 -41.78
CA CYS A 460 -12.71 -6.84 -41.45
C CYS A 460 -13.45 -6.78 -42.80
N ARG A 461 -14.28 -7.78 -43.08
CA ARG A 461 -15.18 -7.75 -44.23
C ARG A 461 -16.28 -6.74 -43.93
N TRP A 462 -15.99 -5.47 -44.17
CA TRP A 462 -17.02 -4.46 -44.23
C TRP A 462 -17.66 -4.62 -45.61
N ASP A 463 -18.86 -5.18 -45.65
CA ASP A 463 -19.66 -5.13 -46.87
C ASP A 463 -19.83 -3.65 -47.26
N ASN A 464 -19.61 -3.31 -48.53
CA ASN A 464 -19.66 -1.93 -49.04
C ASN A 464 -20.95 -1.20 -48.62
N GLU A 465 -22.06 -1.93 -48.49
CA GLU A 465 -23.34 -1.42 -47.99
C GLU A 465 -23.26 -0.94 -46.54
N LYS A 466 -22.67 -1.73 -45.63
CA LYS A 466 -22.49 -1.35 -44.22
C LYS A 466 -21.59 -0.12 -44.08
N LEU A 467 -20.58 -0.01 -44.95
CA LEU A 467 -19.68 1.13 -44.98
C LEU A 467 -20.40 2.39 -45.50
N GLY A 468 -21.29 2.23 -46.48
CA GLY A 468 -22.20 3.29 -46.95
C GLY A 468 -23.12 3.81 -45.86
N TYR A 469 -23.79 2.91 -45.11
CA TYR A 469 -24.64 3.30 -43.97
C TYR A 469 -23.84 4.02 -42.88
N ARG A 470 -22.66 3.52 -42.53
CA ARG A 470 -21.80 4.13 -41.50
C ARG A 470 -21.31 5.52 -41.91
N LYS A 471 -20.94 5.69 -43.19
CA LYS A 471 -20.53 7.00 -43.76
C LYS A 471 -21.66 8.03 -43.65
N LEU A 472 -22.88 7.64 -43.98
CA LEU A 472 -24.08 8.48 -43.83
C LEU A 472 -24.35 8.84 -42.36
N GLN A 473 -24.12 7.90 -41.44
CA GLN A 473 -24.27 8.10 -40.00
C GLN A 473 -23.21 9.07 -39.45
N LEU A 474 -21.96 8.95 -39.91
CA LEU A 474 -20.86 9.84 -39.54
C LEU A 474 -21.02 11.24 -40.14
N GLN A 475 -21.58 11.37 -41.35
CA GLN A 475 -21.89 12.68 -41.95
C GLN A 475 -22.94 13.47 -41.17
N LYS A 476 -23.81 12.79 -40.41
CA LYS A 476 -24.82 13.44 -39.55
C LYS A 476 -24.26 13.85 -38.17
N LEU A 477 -23.08 13.35 -37.81
CA LEU A 477 -22.42 13.68 -36.56
C LEU A 477 -21.52 14.90 -36.79
N ARG A 478 -21.95 16.07 -36.34
CA ARG A 478 -21.08 17.26 -36.26
C ARG A 478 -20.03 17.01 -35.18
N THR A 479 -18.78 16.81 -35.58
CA THR A 479 -17.64 16.88 -34.66
C THR A 479 -17.39 18.35 -34.34
N HIS A 480 -17.56 18.75 -33.08
CA HIS A 480 -17.17 20.06 -32.61
C HIS A 480 -15.67 20.00 -32.26
N CYS A 481 -14.79 20.33 -33.21
CA CYS A 481 -13.38 20.56 -32.88
C CYS A 481 -13.16 22.06 -32.66
N THR A 482 -12.87 22.45 -31.43
CA THR A 482 -12.28 23.77 -31.13
C THR A 482 -10.80 23.70 -31.49
N GLN A 483 -10.50 24.07 -32.73
CA GLN A 483 -9.14 24.23 -33.20
C GLN A 483 -8.61 25.56 -32.63
N THR A 484 -7.58 25.52 -31.78
CA THR A 484 -6.90 26.73 -31.30
C THR A 484 -5.91 27.24 -32.34
N GLU A 485 -5.68 28.56 -32.34
CA GLU A 485 -4.82 29.32 -33.27
C GLU A 485 -3.40 28.74 -33.44
N VAL A 486 -2.90 28.04 -32.42
CA VAL A 486 -1.56 27.44 -32.38
C VAL A 486 -1.43 26.21 -33.28
N SER A 487 -2.55 25.57 -33.65
CA SER A 487 -2.54 24.34 -34.46
C SER A 487 -2.01 24.53 -35.88
N HIS A 488 -2.01 25.76 -36.40
CA HIS A 488 -1.57 26.10 -37.76
C HIS A 488 -0.03 26.10 -37.93
N PHE A 489 0.74 25.99 -36.84
CA PHE A 489 2.21 25.93 -36.86
C PHE A 489 2.77 24.50 -36.88
N ARG A 490 1.93 23.46 -36.89
CA ARG A 490 2.42 22.08 -37.04
C ARG A 490 2.85 21.85 -38.49
N ARG A 491 4.17 21.67 -38.71
CA ARG A 491 4.70 21.15 -39.98
C ARG A 491 4.08 19.79 -40.27
N GLU A 492 3.63 19.60 -41.51
CA GLU A 492 3.24 18.30 -42.03
C GLU A 492 4.45 17.36 -41.98
N ASN A 493 4.43 16.40 -41.06
CA ASN A 493 5.35 15.27 -41.11
C ASN A 493 4.96 14.44 -42.33
N VAL A 494 5.77 14.52 -43.39
CA VAL A 494 5.68 13.62 -44.54
C VAL A 494 5.87 12.20 -44.01
N THR A 495 4.80 11.40 -44.01
CA THR A 495 4.84 9.99 -43.64
C THR A 495 5.59 9.23 -44.72
N GLN A 496 6.85 8.85 -44.45
CA GLN A 496 7.52 7.80 -45.21
C GLN A 496 6.78 6.47 -44.97
N THR A 497 6.07 6.00 -45.99
CA THR A 497 5.51 4.65 -46.03
C THR A 497 6.63 3.67 -46.41
N TYR A 498 6.96 2.74 -45.51
CA TYR A 498 7.84 1.62 -45.84
C TYR A 498 6.99 0.47 -46.40
N PRO A 499 7.26 -0.04 -47.61
CA PRO A 499 6.56 -1.21 -48.13
C PRO A 499 6.95 -2.48 -47.32
N PRO A 500 6.02 -3.45 -47.14
CA PRO A 500 6.32 -4.73 -46.51
C PRO A 500 7.38 -5.52 -47.30
N LYS A 501 8.20 -6.33 -46.61
CA LYS A 501 9.19 -7.21 -47.25
C LYS A 501 8.53 -8.49 -47.80
N ASP A 502 8.86 -8.86 -49.02
CA ASP A 502 8.35 -10.07 -49.68
C ASP A 502 8.89 -11.36 -49.04
N LYS A 503 7.99 -12.31 -48.76
CA LYS A 503 8.32 -13.72 -48.48
C LYS A 503 7.50 -14.59 -49.41
N TRP A 504 8.16 -15.46 -50.16
CA TRP A 504 7.51 -16.46 -51.00
C TRP A 504 7.75 -17.86 -50.43
N THR A 505 6.67 -18.62 -50.20
CA THR A 505 6.71 -20.08 -50.11
C THR A 505 5.65 -20.67 -51.02
N ASN A 506 6.03 -21.68 -51.79
CA ASN A 506 5.21 -22.33 -52.80
C ASN A 506 4.54 -23.57 -52.18
N THR A 507 3.22 -23.69 -52.26
CA THR A 507 2.52 -24.95 -51.96
C THR A 507 1.56 -25.28 -53.09
N GLY A 508 1.78 -26.43 -53.73
CA GLY A 508 0.97 -26.94 -54.83
C GLY A 508 -0.48 -27.20 -54.41
N ILE A 509 -1.42 -26.83 -55.28
CA ILE A 509 -2.85 -26.96 -55.05
C ILE A 509 -3.33 -28.29 -55.63
N SER A 510 -3.77 -29.22 -54.78
CA SER A 510 -4.56 -30.39 -55.19
C SER A 510 -6.05 -30.05 -55.19
N ARG A 511 -6.77 -30.33 -56.29
CA ARG A 511 -8.22 -30.16 -56.37
C ARG A 511 -8.94 -31.44 -55.91
N PHE A 512 -9.68 -31.35 -54.81
CA PHE A 512 -10.72 -32.33 -54.46
C PHE A 512 -12.02 -31.58 -54.14
N THR A 513 -13.15 -32.12 -54.56
CA THR A 513 -14.48 -31.68 -54.14
C THR A 513 -14.82 -32.35 -52.81
N ASN A 514 -14.82 -31.58 -51.72
CA ASN A 514 -15.12 -32.10 -50.38
C ASN A 514 -16.49 -31.58 -49.92
N MET A 515 -17.32 -32.48 -49.40
CA MET A 515 -18.59 -32.10 -48.77
C MET A 515 -18.36 -31.42 -47.41
N PRO A 516 -19.29 -30.54 -46.97
CA PRO A 516 -19.21 -29.91 -45.65
C PRO A 516 -19.13 -30.96 -44.53
N ARG A 517 -18.13 -30.80 -43.65
CA ARG A 517 -17.96 -31.68 -42.49
C ARG A 517 -18.70 -31.10 -41.30
N HIS A 518 -19.65 -31.86 -40.77
CA HIS A 518 -20.26 -31.59 -39.47
C HIS A 518 -19.38 -32.21 -38.39
N ILE A 519 -18.74 -31.37 -37.57
CA ILE A 519 -17.91 -31.81 -36.46
C ILE A 519 -18.59 -31.36 -35.16
N LYS A 520 -18.69 -32.28 -34.20
CA LYS A 520 -19.05 -31.94 -32.83
C LYS A 520 -17.81 -31.37 -32.15
N VAL A 521 -17.81 -30.05 -31.93
CA VAL A 521 -16.71 -29.36 -31.26
C VAL A 521 -17.09 -29.20 -29.80
N LEU A 522 -16.21 -29.65 -28.92
CA LEU A 522 -16.34 -29.44 -27.48
C LEU A 522 -15.87 -28.02 -27.17
N HIS A 523 -16.79 -27.17 -26.71
CA HIS A 523 -16.49 -25.80 -26.32
C HIS A 523 -16.23 -25.71 -24.81
N ASN A 524 -15.48 -24.68 -24.40
CA ASN A 524 -15.01 -24.46 -23.03
C ASN A 524 -14.02 -25.49 -22.48
N LEU A 525 -13.27 -26.19 -23.34
CA LEU A 525 -12.15 -27.05 -22.92
C LEU A 525 -10.94 -26.26 -22.39
N ARG A 526 -10.79 -24.99 -22.78
CA ARG A 526 -9.80 -24.05 -22.22
C ARG A 526 -10.54 -22.78 -21.80
N GLY A 527 -10.71 -22.59 -20.50
CA GLY A 527 -11.45 -21.49 -19.90
C GLY A 527 -11.49 -21.59 -18.37
N HIS A 528 -12.13 -20.63 -17.70
CA HIS A 528 -12.21 -20.57 -16.24
C HIS A 528 -13.01 -21.75 -15.65
N MET A 529 -12.61 -22.22 -14.47
CA MET A 529 -13.05 -23.44 -13.74
C MET A 529 -14.58 -23.61 -13.51
N HIS A 530 -15.40 -22.62 -13.86
CA HIS A 530 -16.85 -22.63 -13.63
C HIS A 530 -17.67 -22.73 -14.91
N ASN A 531 -17.02 -22.74 -16.07
CA ASN A 531 -17.72 -22.88 -17.34
C ASN A 531 -18.04 -24.36 -17.58
N LYS A 532 -19.33 -24.69 -17.68
CA LYS A 532 -19.75 -26.05 -18.04
C LYS A 532 -19.37 -26.35 -19.49
N MET A 533 -18.80 -27.54 -19.71
CA MET A 533 -18.55 -28.07 -21.05
C MET A 533 -19.88 -28.23 -21.77
N HIS A 534 -19.97 -27.72 -22.98
CA HIS A 534 -21.11 -27.97 -23.85
C HIS A 534 -20.63 -28.33 -25.26
N THR A 535 -21.34 -29.27 -25.86
CA THR A 535 -21.02 -29.76 -27.21
C THR A 535 -21.82 -28.95 -28.21
N ILE A 536 -21.12 -28.24 -29.11
CA ILE A 536 -21.76 -27.50 -30.19
C ILE A 536 -21.55 -28.29 -31.48
N ARG A 537 -22.63 -28.45 -32.27
CA ARG A 537 -22.51 -28.93 -33.65
C ARG A 537 -22.23 -27.72 -34.54
N SER A 538 -21.04 -27.70 -35.13
CA SER A 538 -20.63 -26.67 -36.07
C SER A 538 -20.39 -27.31 -37.44
N SER A 539 -21.03 -26.74 -38.46
CA SER A 539 -20.80 -27.03 -39.88
C SER A 539 -19.77 -26.05 -40.42
N TYR A 540 -18.67 -26.57 -40.96
CA TYR A 540 -17.68 -25.77 -41.65
C TYR A 540 -17.78 -26.04 -43.15
N GLU A 541 -18.03 -24.98 -43.93
CA GLU A 541 -17.83 -25.00 -45.38
C GLU A 541 -16.42 -24.48 -45.69
N HIS A 542 -15.60 -25.31 -46.32
CA HIS A 542 -14.31 -24.86 -46.83
C HIS A 542 -14.55 -24.10 -48.13
N THR A 543 -14.54 -22.77 -48.09
CA THR A 543 -14.49 -21.97 -49.32
C THR A 543 -13.10 -22.12 -49.94
N SER A 544 -13.04 -22.63 -51.16
CA SER A 544 -11.80 -22.70 -51.93
C SER A 544 -11.35 -21.28 -52.29
N ILE A 545 -10.04 -21.09 -52.25
CA ILE A 545 -9.34 -19.81 -52.43
C ILE A 545 -9.77 -19.18 -53.76
N TYR A 546 -10.52 -18.07 -53.68
CA TYR A 546 -10.83 -17.20 -54.82
C TYR A 546 -9.57 -16.43 -55.21
N ASN A 547 -9.10 -16.59 -56.45
CA ASN A 547 -7.94 -15.87 -56.98
C ASN A 547 -8.40 -14.49 -57.51
N PRO A 548 -8.00 -13.36 -56.90
CA PRO A 548 -8.59 -12.05 -57.21
C PRO A 548 -8.10 -11.42 -58.54
N TRP A 549 -7.23 -12.09 -59.31
CA TRP A 549 -6.56 -11.49 -60.47
C TRP A 549 -7.11 -11.90 -61.85
N LYS A 550 -8.25 -12.59 -61.93
CA LYS A 550 -8.98 -12.76 -63.20
C LYS A 550 -10.09 -11.71 -63.29
N LEU A 551 -9.76 -10.57 -63.89
CA LEU A 551 -10.76 -9.70 -64.52
C LEU A 551 -11.50 -10.54 -65.57
N ILE A 552 -12.79 -10.74 -65.36
CA ILE A 552 -13.72 -11.12 -66.43
C ILE A 552 -14.40 -9.80 -66.80
N ASP A 553 -14.12 -9.31 -68.00
CA ASP A 553 -14.82 -8.14 -68.54
C ASP A 553 -16.33 -8.40 -68.57
N PRO A 554 -17.18 -7.42 -68.24
CA PRO A 554 -18.62 -7.59 -68.35
C PRO A 554 -19.01 -7.77 -69.83
N PRO A 555 -19.97 -8.67 -70.15
CA PRO A 555 -20.44 -8.81 -71.53
C PRO A 555 -21.17 -7.55 -71.98
N SER A 556 -20.81 -7.08 -73.18
CA SER A 556 -21.43 -5.97 -73.90
C SER A 556 -22.89 -6.29 -74.26
N GLU A 557 -23.84 -5.51 -73.75
CA GLU A 557 -25.22 -5.53 -74.24
C GLU A 557 -25.31 -4.73 -75.57
N PRO A 558 -25.99 -5.27 -76.60
CA PRO A 558 -26.18 -4.54 -77.85
C PRO A 558 -27.33 -3.54 -77.77
N ILE A 559 -27.03 -2.33 -78.24
CA ILE A 559 -27.98 -1.23 -78.49
C ILE A 559 -28.95 -1.65 -79.60
N THR A 560 -30.25 -1.67 -79.30
CA THR A 560 -31.31 -1.63 -80.30
C THR A 560 -32.14 -0.36 -80.09
N GLU A 561 -32.01 0.60 -81.00
CA GLU A 561 -33.01 1.67 -81.18
C GLU A 561 -34.04 1.25 -82.27
N PRO A 562 -35.03 2.08 -82.64
CA PRO A 562 -36.42 2.00 -82.15
C PRO A 562 -37.41 1.75 -83.29
N LYS A 563 -38.63 1.23 -83.05
CA LYS A 563 -39.76 1.39 -84.00
C LYS A 563 -41.14 1.46 -83.31
N CYS A 564 -41.77 2.61 -83.55
CA CYS A 564 -43.17 3.05 -83.42
C CYS A 564 -43.83 3.06 -82.04
#